data_AF-A0AAD3MX41-F1
#
_entry.id   AF-A0AAD3MX41-F1
#
_cell.length_a   1.000
_cell.length_b   1.000
_cell.length_c   1.000
_cell.angle_alpha   90.00
_cell.angle_beta   90.00
_cell.angle_gamma   90.00
#
_symmetry.space_group_name_H-M   'P 1'
#
loop_
_entity.id
_entity.type
_entity.pdbx_description
1 polymer ?
#
loop_
_entity_poly.entity_id
_entity_poly.type
_entity_poly.pdbx_seq_one_letter_code
_entity_poly.pdbx_strand_id
1 'polypeptide(L)'
;MLPAQEAAKIYHTNYVRNARAVGVLWTVFTITFAVITVVVFIQPYWIGDSVNTPQAGYFGLFHYCIGNALTSELTCKGSALDFGSIPSGAFKTAMFFVGISMLLVVGSIVCFSLFFFCNAGSVYKICAWMQLASSEHLGLTTVCQKLHIEKLK
;
A
#
# COMPACT_ATOMS: atom_id res chain seq x y z
N MET A 1 42.32 5.98 -29.38
CA MET A 1 41.36 5.06 -28.74
C MET A 1 41.86 4.82 -27.32
N LEU A 2 41.03 5.01 -26.29
CA LEU A 2 41.46 4.66 -24.93
C LEU A 2 41.66 3.14 -24.83
N PRO A 3 42.68 2.66 -24.10
CA PRO A 3 42.85 1.24 -23.82
C PRO A 3 41.63 0.69 -23.06
N ALA A 4 41.25 -0.56 -23.37
CA ALA A 4 40.00 -1.16 -22.90
C ALA A 4 39.83 -1.15 -21.36
N GLN A 5 40.93 -1.27 -20.61
CA GLN A 5 40.90 -1.19 -19.14
C GLN A 5 40.55 0.21 -18.61
N GLU A 6 41.04 1.28 -19.24
CA GLU A 6 40.72 2.65 -18.82
C GLU A 6 39.27 2.98 -19.14
N ALA A 7 38.79 2.57 -20.32
CA ALA A 7 37.38 2.69 -20.67
C ALA A 7 36.49 1.99 -19.64
N ALA A 8 36.78 0.72 -19.29
CA ALA A 8 36.01 -0.05 -18.32
C ALA A 8 35.97 0.61 -16.92
N LYS A 9 37.07 1.20 -16.46
CA LYS A 9 37.14 1.90 -15.16
C LYS A 9 36.26 3.15 -15.14
N ILE A 10 36.24 3.92 -16.24
CA ILE A 10 35.39 5.11 -16.39
C ILE A 10 33.92 4.69 -16.40
N TYR A 11 33.56 3.66 -17.18
CA TYR A 11 32.20 3.13 -17.21
C TYR A 11 31.73 2.65 -15.84
N HIS A 12 32.56 1.88 -15.12
CA HIS A 12 32.24 1.38 -13.79
C HIS A 12 31.99 2.51 -12.80
N THR A 13 32.83 3.55 -12.82
CA THR A 13 32.69 4.71 -11.91
C THR A 13 31.39 5.48 -12.17
N ASN A 14 31.07 5.73 -13.44
CA ASN A 14 29.82 6.37 -13.84
C ASN A 14 28.60 5.51 -13.47
N TYR A 15 28.68 4.20 -13.69
CA TYR A 15 27.64 3.25 -13.32
C TYR A 15 27.35 3.28 -11.81
N VAL A 16 28.37 3.21 -10.95
CA VAL A 16 28.21 3.23 -9.50
C VAL A 16 27.59 4.55 -9.02
N ARG A 17 27.99 5.69 -9.59
CA ARG A 17 27.40 6.99 -9.25
C ARG A 17 25.92 7.06 -9.64
N ASN A 18 25.59 6.61 -10.85
CA ASN A 18 24.20 6.58 -11.33
C ASN A 18 23.35 5.61 -10.52
N ALA A 19 23.88 4.44 -10.16
CA ALA A 19 23.20 3.45 -9.33
C ALA A 19 22.87 3.98 -7.93
N ARG A 20 23.76 4.79 -7.32
CA ARG A 20 23.49 5.46 -6.05
C ARG A 20 22.40 6.53 -6.19
N ALA A 21 22.45 7.33 -7.26
CA ALA A 21 21.42 8.33 -7.54
C ALA A 21 20.03 7.68 -7.71
N VAL A 22 19.95 6.56 -8.43
CA VAL A 22 18.72 5.76 -8.57
C VAL A 22 18.25 5.22 -7.22
N GLY A 23 19.16 4.77 -6.35
CA GLY A 23 18.80 4.33 -4.99
C GLY A 23 18.18 5.43 -4.12
N VAL A 24 18.73 6.64 -4.18
CA VAL A 24 18.16 7.80 -3.47
C VAL A 24 16.78 8.14 -4.02
N LEU A 25 16.62 8.18 -5.35
CA LEU A 25 15.34 8.43 -6.00
C LEU A 25 14.29 7.37 -5.60
N TRP A 26 14.69 6.10 -5.56
CA TRP A 26 13.84 5.01 -5.12
C TRP A 26 13.37 5.21 -3.68
N THR A 27 14.27 5.55 -2.77
CA THR A 27 13.93 5.83 -1.36
C THR A 27 12.88 6.95 -1.25
N VAL A 28 13.06 8.05 -1.99
CA VAL A 28 12.11 9.17 -2.00
C VAL A 28 10.73 8.72 -2.47
N PHE A 29 10.64 7.98 -3.58
CA PHE A 29 9.36 7.45 -4.05
C PHE A 29 8.73 6.46 -3.07
N THR A 30 9.52 5.61 -2.42
CA THR A 30 9.01 4.68 -1.42
C THR A 30 8.44 5.40 -0.20
N ILE A 31 9.09 6.46 0.29
CA ILE A 31 8.56 7.27 1.40
C ILE A 31 7.22 7.91 1.00
N THR A 32 7.15 8.52 -0.19
CA THR A 32 5.90 9.10 -0.69
C THR A 32 4.80 8.05 -0.80
N PHE A 33 5.12 6.87 -1.33
CA PHE A 33 4.17 5.76 -1.42
C PHE A 33 3.69 5.30 -0.04
N ALA A 34 4.59 5.21 0.95
CA ALA A 34 4.25 4.83 2.31
C ALA A 34 3.23 5.77 2.94
N VAL A 35 3.39 7.08 2.76
CA VAL A 35 2.43 8.08 3.25
C VAL A 35 1.07 7.85 2.61
N ILE A 36 1.02 7.61 1.29
CA ILE A 36 -0.23 7.31 0.57
C ILE A 36 -0.88 6.02 1.13
N THR A 37 -0.11 4.95 1.32
CA THR A 37 -0.62 3.68 1.86
C THR A 37 -1.17 3.85 3.28
N VAL A 38 -0.52 4.64 4.13
CA VAL A 38 -1.01 4.95 5.48
C VAL A 38 -2.32 5.73 5.43
N VAL A 39 -2.42 6.73 4.54
CA VAL A 39 -3.65 7.50 4.35
C VAL A 39 -4.79 6.58 3.90
N VAL A 40 -4.54 5.71 2.90
CA VAL A 40 -5.54 4.73 2.42
C VAL A 40 -5.98 3.78 3.52
N PHE A 41 -5.05 3.30 4.35
CA PHE A 41 -5.37 2.42 5.48
C PHE A 41 -6.29 3.08 6.49
N ILE A 42 -6.03 4.34 6.85
CA ILE A 42 -6.81 5.09 7.84
C ILE A 42 -8.13 5.63 7.25
N GLN A 43 -8.22 5.76 5.94
CA GLN A 43 -9.35 6.40 5.27
C GLN A 43 -10.69 5.71 5.63
N PRO A 44 -11.68 6.45 6.16
CA PRO A 44 -12.96 5.87 6.56
C PRO A 44 -13.90 5.62 5.38
N TYR A 45 -13.57 6.11 4.19
CA TYR A 45 -14.40 6.00 2.99
C TYR A 45 -13.74 5.09 1.96
N TRP A 46 -14.22 3.84 1.86
CA TRP A 46 -13.76 2.87 0.86
C TRP A 46 -14.83 2.60 -0.20
N ILE A 47 -16.07 2.45 0.24
CA ILE A 47 -17.26 2.35 -0.61
C ILE A 47 -18.29 3.35 -0.11
N GLY A 48 -18.70 4.27 -0.97
CA GLY A 48 -19.73 5.25 -0.68
C GLY A 48 -21.09 4.88 -1.25
N ASP A 49 -22.11 5.61 -0.79
CA ASP A 49 -23.43 5.73 -1.38
C ASP A 49 -23.36 6.11 -2.88
N SER A 50 -24.39 5.72 -3.63
CA SER A 50 -24.63 6.19 -5.01
C SER A 50 -26.00 6.85 -5.12
N VAL A 51 -26.26 7.62 -6.17
CA VAL A 51 -27.58 8.24 -6.42
C VAL A 51 -28.78 7.26 -6.43
N ASN A 52 -28.52 5.96 -6.54
CA ASN A 52 -29.53 4.91 -6.58
C ASN A 52 -29.67 4.15 -5.25
N THR A 53 -28.92 4.47 -4.20
CA THR A 53 -29.04 3.77 -2.91
C THR A 53 -30.26 4.28 -2.13
N PRO A 54 -31.12 3.38 -1.60
CA PRO A 54 -32.32 3.78 -0.86
C PRO A 54 -32.03 4.46 0.48
N GLN A 55 -30.77 4.40 0.94
CA GLN A 55 -30.33 4.91 2.23
C GLN A 55 -28.88 5.39 2.14
N ALA A 56 -28.60 6.59 2.67
CA ALA A 56 -27.26 7.16 2.68
C ALA A 56 -26.35 6.36 3.61
N GLY A 57 -25.12 6.05 3.18
CA GLY A 57 -24.17 5.31 4.00
C GLY A 57 -22.80 5.19 3.37
N TYR A 58 -21.83 4.73 4.16
CA TYR A 58 -20.49 4.41 3.66
C TYR A 58 -19.89 3.24 4.43
N PHE A 59 -19.07 2.48 3.72
CA PHE A 59 -18.25 1.42 4.28
C PHE A 59 -16.79 1.87 4.24
N GLY A 60 -16.15 1.87 5.41
CA GLY A 60 -14.72 1.97 5.57
C GLY A 60 -14.09 0.60 5.84
N LEU A 61 -12.77 0.61 6.06
CA LEU A 61 -12.02 -0.61 6.35
C LEU A 61 -12.34 -1.18 7.75
N PHE A 62 -12.50 -0.31 8.75
CA PHE A 62 -12.72 -0.67 10.16
C PHE A 62 -14.13 -0.42 10.67
N HIS A 63 -14.86 0.49 10.02
CA HIS A 63 -16.18 0.95 10.44
C HIS A 63 -17.09 1.07 9.22
N TYR A 64 -18.39 0.91 9.44
CA TYR A 64 -19.40 1.22 8.45
C TYR A 64 -20.48 2.08 9.09
N CYS A 65 -21.01 3.04 8.35
CA CYS A 65 -22.03 3.94 8.82
C CYS A 65 -23.25 3.88 7.91
N ILE A 66 -24.42 3.75 8.53
CA ILE A 66 -25.70 3.69 7.85
C ILE A 66 -26.54 4.86 8.34
N GLY A 67 -27.04 5.69 7.42
CA GLY A 67 -27.80 6.90 7.70
C GLY A 67 -29.29 6.62 7.78
N ASN A 68 -29.99 7.06 8.81
CA ASN A 68 -31.42 6.83 8.95
C ASN A 68 -32.24 7.62 7.90
N ALA A 69 -33.19 6.97 7.23
CA ALA A 69 -34.01 7.58 6.17
C ALA A 69 -34.91 8.73 6.67
N LEU A 70 -35.28 8.74 7.96
CA LEU A 70 -36.16 9.75 8.55
C LEU A 70 -35.43 10.95 9.18
N THR A 71 -34.27 10.72 9.82
CA THR A 71 -33.58 11.75 10.62
C THR A 71 -32.26 12.22 10.00
N SER A 72 -31.83 11.62 8.88
CA SER A 72 -30.52 11.85 8.25
C SER A 72 -29.31 11.61 9.18
N GLU A 73 -29.52 10.97 10.33
CA GLU A 73 -28.48 10.69 11.31
C GLU A 73 -27.70 9.43 10.94
N LEU A 74 -26.37 9.51 10.98
CA LEU A 74 -25.46 8.41 10.64
C LEU A 74 -25.15 7.58 11.89
N THR A 75 -25.59 6.32 11.91
CA THR A 75 -25.20 5.35 12.93
C THR A 75 -23.98 4.58 12.46
N CYS A 76 -22.84 4.79 13.11
CA CYS A 76 -21.59 4.10 12.81
C CYS A 76 -21.40 2.87 13.71
N LYS A 77 -21.03 1.74 13.10
CA LYS A 77 -20.72 0.49 13.79
C LYS A 77 -19.38 -0.07 13.29
N GLY A 78 -18.70 -0.79 14.16
CA GLY A 78 -17.37 -1.33 13.90
C GLY A 78 -16.32 -0.74 14.84
N SER A 79 -15.21 -1.45 15.02
CA SER A 79 -14.01 -0.95 15.69
C SER A 79 -12.78 -1.67 15.13
N ALA A 80 -11.64 -0.97 15.05
CA ALA A 80 -10.38 -1.56 14.61
C ALA A 80 -9.91 -2.75 15.48
N LEU A 81 -10.40 -2.84 16.73
CA LEU A 81 -10.07 -3.92 17.66
C LEU A 81 -11.17 -4.99 17.78
N ASP A 82 -12.35 -4.75 17.20
CA ASP A 82 -13.47 -5.70 17.23
C ASP A 82 -13.75 -6.23 15.82
N PHE A 83 -12.91 -7.17 15.39
CA PHE A 83 -13.05 -7.86 14.11
C PHE A 83 -14.35 -8.68 14.00
N GLY A 84 -15.06 -8.94 15.11
CA GLY A 84 -16.36 -9.63 15.10
C GLY A 84 -17.47 -8.75 14.55
N SER A 85 -17.38 -7.45 14.80
CA SER A 85 -18.40 -6.45 14.44
C SER A 85 -18.48 -6.12 12.93
N ILE A 86 -17.47 -6.52 12.14
CA ILE A 86 -17.46 -6.29 10.68
C ILE A 86 -18.24 -7.42 9.99
N PRO A 87 -19.35 -7.13 9.28
CA PRO A 87 -20.27 -8.16 8.78
C PRO A 87 -19.76 -8.91 7.54
N SER A 88 -18.84 -8.33 6.77
CA SER A 88 -18.37 -8.92 5.51
C SER A 88 -16.96 -9.49 5.62
N GLY A 89 -16.80 -10.74 5.17
CA GLY A 89 -15.49 -11.39 5.08
C GLY A 89 -14.53 -10.68 4.11
N ALA A 90 -15.06 -10.04 3.07
CA ALA A 90 -14.26 -9.31 2.08
C ALA A 90 -13.60 -8.05 2.67
N PHE A 91 -14.28 -7.33 3.56
CA PHE A 91 -13.67 -6.19 4.25
C PHE A 91 -12.62 -6.64 5.28
N LYS A 92 -12.83 -7.78 5.94
CA LYS A 92 -11.81 -8.36 6.83
C LYS A 92 -10.55 -8.73 6.05
N THR A 93 -10.68 -9.44 4.92
CA THR A 93 -9.52 -9.80 4.10
C THR A 93 -8.84 -8.57 3.49
N ALA A 94 -9.60 -7.58 3.03
CA ALA A 94 -9.07 -6.30 2.57
C ALA A 94 -8.22 -5.62 3.65
N MET A 95 -8.69 -5.58 4.90
CA MET A 95 -7.93 -5.01 6.02
C MET A 95 -6.57 -5.69 6.21
N PHE A 96 -6.54 -7.03 6.19
CA PHE A 96 -5.29 -7.78 6.32
C PHE A 96 -4.33 -7.50 5.15
N PHE A 97 -4.82 -7.52 3.90
CA PHE A 97 -3.97 -7.29 2.74
C PHE A 97 -3.40 -5.86 2.70
N VAL A 98 -4.21 -4.85 3.00
CA VAL A 98 -3.74 -3.45 3.07
C VAL A 98 -2.78 -3.26 4.24
N GLY A 99 -3.06 -3.88 5.40
CA GLY A 99 -2.18 -3.84 6.56
C GLY A 99 -0.82 -4.49 6.29
N ILE A 100 -0.78 -5.67 5.68
CA ILE A 100 0.47 -6.34 5.27
C ILE A 100 1.22 -5.48 4.24
N SER A 101 0.51 -4.93 3.26
CA SER A 101 1.12 -4.04 2.27
C SER A 101 1.78 -2.82 2.93
N MET A 102 1.08 -2.16 3.87
CA MET A 102 1.61 -1.04 4.64
C MET A 102 2.88 -1.42 5.42
N LEU A 103 2.87 -2.57 6.11
CA LEU A 103 4.03 -3.07 6.85
C LEU A 103 5.22 -3.37 5.92
N LEU A 104 4.98 -3.95 4.74
CA LEU A 104 6.03 -4.24 3.76
C LEU A 104 6.65 -2.94 3.21
N VAL A 105 5.84 -1.92 2.92
CA VAL A 105 6.36 -0.62 2.45
C VAL A 105 7.18 0.05 3.55
N VAL A 106 6.67 0.13 4.78
CA VAL A 106 7.39 0.71 5.92
C VAL A 106 8.68 -0.07 6.19
N GLY A 107 8.62 -1.40 6.16
CA GLY A 107 9.78 -2.27 6.29
C GLY A 107 10.83 -2.00 5.22
N SER A 108 10.42 -1.72 3.97
CA SER A 108 11.36 -1.39 2.90
C SER A 108 12.10 -0.07 3.14
N ILE A 109 11.47 0.93 3.78
CA ILE A 109 12.12 2.17 4.22
C ILE A 109 13.20 1.87 5.27
N VAL A 110 12.91 0.97 6.21
CA VAL A 110 13.89 0.53 7.21
C VAL A 110 15.04 -0.22 6.53
N CYS A 111 14.76 -1.06 5.53
CA CYS A 111 15.80 -1.72 4.74
C CYS A 111 16.68 -0.73 3.97
N PHE A 112 16.14 0.40 3.50
CA PHE A 112 16.95 1.49 2.93
C PHE A 112 17.94 2.11 3.94
N SER A 113 17.71 1.96 5.25
CA SER A 113 18.68 2.38 6.28
C SER A 113 19.83 1.36 6.45
N LEU A 114 19.67 0.12 5.98
CA LEU A 114 20.71 -0.92 6.05
C LEU A 114 21.79 -0.79 4.97
N PHE A 115 21.68 0.19 4.05
CA PHE A 115 22.72 0.48 3.04
C PHE A 115 24.10 0.76 3.62
N PHE A 116 24.17 1.19 4.89
CA PHE A 116 25.44 1.45 5.57
C PHE A 116 26.16 0.16 6.02
N PHE A 117 25.42 -0.93 6.24
CA PHE A 117 25.95 -2.17 6.83
C PHE A 117 25.98 -3.35 5.85
N CYS A 118 25.09 -3.35 4.84
CA CYS A 118 24.91 -4.46 3.92
C CYS A 118 25.34 -4.11 2.49
N ASN A 119 25.61 -5.13 1.67
CA ASN A 119 25.88 -4.94 0.25
C ASN A 119 24.65 -4.30 -0.44
N ALA A 120 24.86 -3.15 -1.09
CA ALA A 120 23.83 -2.40 -1.79
C ALA A 120 23.01 -3.27 -2.77
N GLY A 121 23.65 -4.22 -3.47
CA GLY A 121 22.96 -5.13 -4.38
C GLY A 121 21.99 -6.07 -3.66
N SER A 122 22.33 -6.53 -2.45
CA SER A 122 21.42 -7.36 -1.63
C SER A 122 20.26 -6.53 -1.10
N VAL A 123 20.51 -5.31 -0.62
CA VAL A 123 19.46 -4.44 -0.11
C VAL A 123 18.46 -4.09 -1.22
N TYR A 124 18.93 -3.75 -2.42
CA TYR A 124 18.04 -3.52 -3.57
C TYR A 124 17.18 -4.72 -3.91
N LYS A 125 17.74 -5.95 -3.90
CA LYS A 125 16.96 -7.16 -4.15
C LYS A 125 15.87 -7.36 -3.10
N ILE A 126 16.20 -7.22 -1.82
CA ILE A 126 15.23 -7.37 -0.72
C ILE A 126 14.12 -6.33 -0.84
N CYS A 127 14.47 -5.06 -1.03
CA CYS A 127 13.50 -3.98 -1.19
C CYS A 127 12.60 -4.19 -2.41
N ALA A 128 13.15 -4.70 -3.53
CA ALA A 128 12.38 -5.04 -4.72
C ALA A 128 11.32 -6.10 -4.41
N TRP A 129 11.71 -7.21 -3.78
CA TRP A 129 10.76 -8.28 -3.41
C TRP A 129 9.69 -7.80 -2.44
N MET A 130 10.05 -6.98 -1.45
CA MET A 130 9.09 -6.41 -0.50
C MET A 130 8.08 -5.49 -1.19
N GLN A 131 8.53 -4.65 -2.13
CA GLN A 131 7.65 -3.74 -2.86
C GLN A 131 6.77 -4.46 -3.89
N LEU A 132 7.29 -5.50 -4.55
CA LEU A 132 6.48 -6.37 -5.42
C LEU A 132 5.38 -7.07 -4.62
N ALA A 133 5.72 -7.67 -3.47
CA ALA A 133 4.73 -8.29 -2.59
C ALA A 133 3.69 -7.26 -2.10
N SER A 134 4.12 -6.06 -1.68
CA SER A 134 3.20 -4.99 -1.29
C SER A 134 2.20 -4.63 -2.40
N SER A 135 2.67 -4.52 -3.65
CA SER A 135 1.81 -4.21 -4.80
C SER A 135 0.79 -5.31 -5.10
N GLU A 136 1.19 -6.57 -4.95
CA GLU A 136 0.30 -7.72 -5.14
C GLU A 136 -0.82 -7.73 -4.10
N HIS A 137 -0.51 -7.47 -2.84
CA HIS A 137 -1.49 -7.41 -1.75
C HIS A 137 -2.50 -6.27 -1.96
N LEU A 138 -2.04 -5.10 -2.42
CA LEU A 138 -2.92 -3.97 -2.73
C LEU A 138 -3.83 -4.27 -3.94
N GLY A 139 -3.29 -4.93 -4.97
CA GLY A 139 -4.07 -5.41 -6.10
C GLY A 139 -5.14 -6.40 -5.69
N LEU A 140 -4.79 -7.37 -4.84
CA LEU A 140 -5.71 -8.39 -4.34
C LEU A 140 -6.84 -7.79 -3.49
N THR A 141 -6.56 -6.73 -2.74
CA THR A 141 -7.57 -5.95 -2.01
C THR A 141 -8.64 -5.41 -2.97
N THR A 142 -8.20 -4.79 -4.07
CA THR A 142 -9.10 -4.19 -5.08
C THR A 142 -9.95 -5.26 -5.75
N VAL A 143 -9.36 -6.41 -6.08
CA VAL A 143 -10.08 -7.56 -6.67
C VAL A 143 -11.12 -8.11 -5.70
N CYS A 144 -10.75 -8.32 -4.44
CA CYS A 144 -11.65 -8.85 -3.41
C CYS A 144 -12.86 -7.92 -3.20
N GLN A 145 -12.60 -6.61 -3.17
CA GLN A 145 -13.65 -5.60 -3.02
C GLN A 145 -14.56 -5.51 -4.25
N LYS A 146 -14.00 -5.62 -5.46
CA LYS A 146 -14.78 -5.63 -6.70
C LYS A 146 -15.70 -6.85 -6.80
N LEU A 147 -15.20 -8.04 -6.48
CA LEU A 147 -15.99 -9.27 -6.45
C LEU A 147 -17.13 -9.21 -5.42
N HIS A 148 -16.89 -8.56 -4.28
CA HIS A 148 -17.93 -8.37 -3.27
C HIS A 148 -19.05 -7.44 -3.77
N ILE A 149 -18.71 -6.34 -4.44
CA ILE A 149 -19.69 -5.42 -5.03
C ILE A 149 -20.51 -6.13 -6.13
N GLU A 150 -19.87 -6.92 -6.99
CA GLU A 150 -20.57 -7.69 -8.02
C GLU A 150 -21.56 -8.72 -7.45
N LYS A 151 -21.27 -9.31 -6.29
CA LYS A 151 -22.21 -10.23 -5.61
C LYS A 151 -23.41 -9.54 -4.96
N LEU A 152 -23.34 -8.24 -4.74
CA LEU A 152 -24.43 -7.46 -4.12
C LEU A 152 -25.40 -6.87 -5.15
N LYS A 153 -25.06 -6.92 -6.45
CA LYS A 153 -25.88 -6.42 -7.56
C LYS A 153 -26.67 -7.56 -8.20
#